data_AF-A0A5B1BGN7-F1
#
_entry.id   AF-A0A5B1BGN7-F1
#
_cell.length_a   1.000
_cell.length_b   1.000
_cell.length_c   1.000
_cell.angle_alpha   90.00
_cell.angle_beta   90.00
_cell.angle_gamma   90.00
#
_symmetry.space_group_name_H-M   'P 1'
#
loop_
_entity.id
_entity.type
_entity.pdbx_description
1 polymer ?
#
loop_
_entity_poly.entity_id
_entity_poly.type
_entity_poly.pdbx_seq_one_letter_code
_entity_poly.pdbx_strand_id
1 'polypeptide(L)'
;MKNTFFYLAFILLFSNVLLAQEGKKINVQSDRTIKDENRFPGATVLAKVNKQVYMKHEGIEIWCDQAVHYSEDKFVRAFGNVKMVQGDTLNMTSNYAEYNGNTQFAYAREKVFMETPSNTLSTDTLFFDRLRQQAYYRSGGTVKDSSRTNTLTSRIGRYFIDRGMFSFNTNVKIVNPENTVDSDRLDYFKENGHAYLYGPSTVKGKESTLYCERGFYDTKVKTGYAIKNSRIDYDNRTVFGDSIFYNSAIQFASATNNIKVLDTANQSVITGHYAEVFKDKDSVFITKRALAATLQEKDSIYIHSDTLMVTGKPERRIMNGFYDVRIYKSNMSGKSDSINVDQTSGYTKMIGKPILWSQRNQMTGDTIKIISNTETEKLDSLVVYQNAFLVQEDTLKAGYNQVKGQTLYGLFEDNEIYQIDIDKNTETIFYQRESEGELKLIGINKVLSSSIKLLLEQREIVDVFYYQNVDGTLYREIDLPQSARELSGFQWRGDEQILSKKDLFRGEAPPKLIKIKGLPLPVEDDDFFDEETVKRLEENKSEGSRLLEQKLEDAELKETNEELNTIPANKQGPKKKPKSDKEKNASEKKKKAKKTAFTDPDLSRTARERDSITVTTLDNQKVKDSINSKKNKI
;
A
#
# COMPACT_ATOMS: atom_id res chain seq x y z
N MET A 1 -16.73 -41.19 -73.47
CA MET A 1 -18.03 -40.52 -73.66
C MET A 1 -18.23 -39.57 -72.49
N LYS A 2 -18.04 -38.26 -72.74
CA LYS A 2 -19.12 -37.24 -72.76
C LYS A 2 -19.55 -36.89 -71.32
N ASN A 3 -19.23 -35.74 -70.70
CA ASN A 3 -19.08 -34.38 -71.22
C ASN A 3 -18.08 -33.57 -70.38
N THR A 4 -16.89 -33.38 -70.93
CA THR A 4 -16.11 -32.14 -70.79
C THR A 4 -16.44 -31.30 -72.03
N PHE A 5 -16.88 -30.06 -71.85
CA PHE A 5 -17.10 -28.96 -72.84
C PHE A 5 -18.41 -28.23 -72.50
N PHE A 6 -18.36 -27.18 -71.65
CA PHE A 6 -19.25 -26.00 -71.82
C PHE A 6 -18.93 -24.77 -70.92
N TYR A 7 -17.83 -24.74 -70.17
CA TYR A 7 -17.45 -23.55 -69.38
C TYR A 7 -16.08 -22.98 -69.78
N LEU A 8 -15.79 -22.93 -71.09
CA LEU A 8 -14.56 -22.34 -71.64
C LEU A 8 -14.82 -21.20 -72.65
N ALA A 9 -15.98 -20.55 -72.59
CA ALA A 9 -16.37 -19.48 -73.53
C ALA A 9 -17.04 -18.27 -72.85
N PHE A 10 -16.64 -17.92 -71.62
CA PHE A 10 -17.09 -16.68 -70.96
C PHE A 10 -15.98 -16.01 -70.12
N ILE A 11 -14.72 -16.11 -70.56
CA ILE A 11 -13.53 -15.48 -69.91
C ILE A 11 -12.83 -14.48 -70.86
N LEU A 12 -13.54 -13.93 -71.83
CA LEU A 12 -13.00 -12.94 -72.76
C LEU A 12 -14.05 -11.85 -72.99
N LEU A 13 -14.14 -10.90 -72.04
CA LEU A 13 -14.63 -9.51 -72.21
C LEU A 13 -15.05 -8.92 -70.86
N PHE A 14 -14.16 -8.84 -69.88
CA PHE A 14 -14.21 -7.81 -68.84
C PHE A 14 -12.79 -7.50 -68.41
N SER A 15 -12.04 -6.87 -69.32
CA SER A 15 -10.96 -5.97 -68.94
C SER A 15 -11.61 -4.83 -68.14
N ASN A 16 -11.78 -5.06 -66.83
CA ASN A 16 -11.98 -3.98 -65.90
C ASN A 16 -10.67 -3.20 -65.91
N VAL A 17 -10.66 -2.15 -66.74
CA VAL A 17 -9.78 -1.02 -66.53
C VAL A 17 -10.08 -0.57 -65.10
N LEU A 18 -9.19 -0.92 -64.18
CA LEU A 18 -9.04 -0.21 -62.92
C LEU A 18 -8.76 1.24 -63.31
N LEU A 19 -9.83 2.03 -63.46
CA LEU A 19 -9.73 3.47 -63.32
C LEU A 19 -9.31 3.66 -61.87
N ALA A 20 -7.99 3.76 -61.66
CA ALA A 20 -7.44 4.37 -60.47
C ALA A 20 -8.20 5.71 -60.34
N GLN A 21 -9.02 5.84 -59.30
CA GLN A 21 -9.62 7.13 -58.98
C GLN A 21 -8.46 8.09 -58.78
N GLU A 22 -8.32 9.04 -59.71
CA GLU A 22 -7.35 10.12 -59.60
C GLU A 22 -7.63 10.82 -58.25
N GLY A 23 -6.75 10.62 -57.26
CA GLY A 23 -6.98 11.17 -55.92
C GLY A 23 -7.24 12.68 -56.00
N LYS A 24 -8.22 13.18 -55.24
CA LYS A 24 -8.71 14.56 -55.35
C LYS A 24 -7.56 15.57 -55.29
N LYS A 25 -7.56 16.56 -56.19
CA LYS A 25 -6.57 17.63 -56.19
C LYS A 25 -6.72 18.53 -54.94
N ILE A 26 -5.61 19.08 -54.47
CA ILE A 26 -5.61 20.12 -53.43
C ILE A 26 -6.10 21.42 -54.07
N ASN A 27 -7.23 21.94 -53.60
CA ASN A 27 -7.73 23.23 -54.07
C ASN A 27 -6.96 24.34 -53.35
N VAL A 28 -6.41 25.30 -54.09
CA VAL A 28 -5.56 26.38 -53.56
C VAL A 28 -6.07 27.74 -54.02
N GLN A 29 -6.05 28.72 -53.12
CA GLN A 29 -6.42 30.11 -53.36
C GLN A 29 -5.38 31.02 -52.72
N SER A 30 -4.86 32.00 -53.48
CA SER A 30 -3.85 32.94 -53.01
C SER A 30 -3.93 34.27 -53.75
N ASP A 31 -3.53 35.36 -53.08
CA ASP A 31 -3.43 36.68 -53.69
C ASP A 31 -2.26 36.77 -54.70
N ARG A 32 -1.16 36.06 -54.42
CA ARG A 32 0.03 36.06 -55.25
C ARG A 32 0.52 34.64 -55.52
N THR A 33 0.77 34.37 -56.79
CA THR A 33 1.25 33.09 -57.30
C THR A 33 2.54 33.32 -58.09
N ILE A 34 3.62 32.63 -57.72
CA ILE A 34 4.93 32.74 -58.36
C ILE A 34 5.39 31.33 -58.74
N LYS A 35 5.92 31.18 -59.95
CA LYS A 35 6.67 29.98 -60.36
C LYS A 35 8.15 30.32 -60.36
N ASP A 36 8.92 29.67 -59.49
CA ASP A 36 10.36 29.84 -59.37
C ASP A 36 11.02 28.46 -59.54
N GLU A 37 11.21 28.07 -60.81
CA GLU A 37 11.76 26.76 -61.18
C GLU A 37 13.21 26.56 -60.70
N ASN A 38 13.94 27.64 -60.40
CA ASN A 38 15.32 27.55 -59.92
C ASN A 38 15.40 27.18 -58.44
N ARG A 39 14.46 27.65 -57.61
CA ARG A 39 14.43 27.36 -56.16
C ARG A 39 13.47 26.24 -55.81
N PHE A 40 12.41 26.06 -56.58
CA PHE A 40 11.37 25.05 -56.35
C PHE A 40 10.91 24.44 -57.68
N PRO A 41 11.69 23.51 -58.27
CA PRO A 41 11.33 22.85 -59.52
C PRO A 41 9.95 22.20 -59.43
N GLY A 42 9.08 22.46 -60.42
CA GLY A 42 7.72 21.89 -60.48
C GLY A 42 6.75 22.38 -59.40
N ALA A 43 7.14 23.37 -58.58
CA ALA A 43 6.31 23.89 -57.51
C ALA A 43 5.76 25.29 -57.83
N THR A 44 4.59 25.57 -57.27
CA THR A 44 4.01 26.91 -57.28
C THR A 44 4.12 27.51 -55.88
N VAL A 45 4.79 28.67 -55.78
CA VAL A 45 4.89 29.44 -54.53
C VAL A 45 3.68 30.37 -54.43
N LEU A 46 2.90 30.19 -53.38
CA LEU A 46 1.70 30.94 -53.04
C LEU A 46 2.03 31.85 -51.86
N ALA A 47 1.68 33.14 -51.94
CA ALA A 47 1.98 34.09 -50.88
C ALA A 47 0.80 35.02 -50.59
N LYS A 48 0.67 35.39 -49.32
CA LYS A 48 -0.24 36.41 -48.82
C LYS A 48 0.18 37.80 -49.27
N VAL A 49 -0.80 38.61 -49.66
CA VAL A 49 -0.66 40.07 -49.79
C VAL A 49 -1.61 40.74 -48.79
N ASN A 50 -2.91 40.50 -48.93
CA ASN A 50 -3.95 40.98 -48.01
C ASN A 50 -4.66 39.81 -47.30
N LYS A 51 -4.90 38.71 -48.01
CA LYS A 51 -5.55 37.49 -47.51
C LYS A 51 -4.54 36.34 -47.42
N GLN A 52 -4.65 35.53 -46.35
CA GLN A 52 -3.84 34.34 -46.19
C GLN A 52 -4.08 33.35 -47.35
N VAL A 53 -3.04 32.59 -47.68
CA VAL A 53 -3.16 31.47 -48.62
C VAL A 53 -4.13 30.47 -48.03
N TYR A 54 -5.15 30.09 -48.78
CA TYR A 54 -6.18 29.14 -48.38
C TYR A 54 -6.09 27.88 -49.22
N MET A 55 -6.14 26.73 -48.57
CA MET A 55 -6.04 25.44 -49.23
C MET A 55 -7.10 24.49 -48.66
N LYS A 56 -7.71 23.68 -49.52
CA LYS A 56 -8.73 22.73 -49.14
C LYS A 56 -8.50 21.39 -49.83
N HIS A 57 -8.40 20.34 -49.02
CA HIS A 57 -8.30 18.97 -49.52
C HIS A 57 -9.09 18.04 -48.60
N GLU A 58 -10.09 17.34 -49.17
CA GLU A 58 -10.90 16.32 -48.46
C GLU A 58 -11.50 16.76 -47.12
N GLY A 59 -11.97 18.01 -47.05
CA GLY A 59 -12.63 18.55 -45.85
C GLY A 59 -11.68 19.13 -44.82
N ILE A 60 -10.36 19.07 -45.06
CA ILE A 60 -9.35 19.80 -44.29
C ILE A 60 -9.13 21.16 -44.95
N GLU A 61 -9.21 22.21 -44.15
CA GLU A 61 -8.99 23.59 -44.57
C GLU A 61 -7.71 24.10 -43.92
N ILE A 62 -6.80 24.65 -44.73
CA ILE A 62 -5.47 25.09 -44.30
C ILE A 62 -5.30 26.56 -44.69
N TRP A 63 -4.92 27.40 -43.74
CA TRP A 63 -4.53 28.79 -43.95
C TRP A 63 -3.06 28.98 -43.58
N CYS A 64 -2.32 29.80 -44.34
CA CYS A 64 -0.95 30.18 -44.00
C CYS A 64 -0.53 31.49 -44.69
N ASP A 65 0.61 32.04 -44.30
CA ASP A 65 1.15 33.26 -44.93
C ASP A 65 1.86 32.96 -46.27
N GLN A 66 2.53 31.82 -46.38
CA GLN A 66 3.16 31.35 -47.62
C GLN A 66 3.00 29.83 -47.76
N ALA A 67 2.77 29.34 -48.97
CA ALA A 67 2.78 27.91 -49.27
C ALA A 67 3.63 27.60 -50.51
N VAL A 68 4.23 26.42 -50.53
CA VAL A 68 4.86 25.84 -51.72
C VAL A 68 4.06 24.60 -52.09
N HIS A 69 3.36 24.65 -53.22
CA HIS A 69 2.42 23.62 -53.67
C HIS A 69 2.97 22.89 -54.90
N TYR A 70 3.18 21.58 -54.76
CA TYR A 70 3.59 20.66 -55.82
C TYR A 70 2.34 19.93 -56.30
N SER A 71 1.79 20.40 -57.42
CA SER A 71 0.47 19.93 -57.90
C SER A 71 0.48 18.48 -58.39
N GLU A 72 1.58 18.03 -59.01
CA GLU A 72 1.76 16.65 -59.48
C GLU A 72 1.89 15.68 -58.29
N ASP A 73 2.68 16.04 -57.28
CA ASP A 73 2.90 15.23 -56.08
C ASP A 73 1.79 15.33 -55.03
N LYS A 74 0.80 16.20 -55.27
CA LYS A 74 -0.24 16.59 -54.31
C LYS A 74 0.35 16.92 -52.94
N PHE A 75 1.47 17.62 -52.95
CA PHE A 75 2.24 17.93 -51.75
C PHE A 75 2.24 19.43 -51.50
N VAL A 76 2.11 19.81 -50.23
CA VAL A 76 2.15 21.20 -49.84
C VAL A 76 2.97 21.44 -48.59
N ARG A 77 3.76 22.50 -48.63
CA ARG A 77 4.49 23.05 -47.48
C ARG A 77 3.88 24.40 -47.14
N ALA A 78 3.38 24.56 -45.93
CA ALA A 78 2.78 25.78 -45.40
C ALA A 78 3.72 26.44 -44.40
N PHE A 79 3.91 27.75 -44.52
CA PHE A 79 4.83 28.56 -43.73
C PHE A 79 4.11 29.78 -43.15
N GLY A 80 4.36 30.04 -41.88
CA GLY A 80 3.88 31.22 -41.16
C GLY A 80 2.40 31.17 -40.83
N ASN A 81 2.07 31.33 -39.54
CA ASN A 81 0.70 31.38 -39.01
C ASN A 81 -0.21 30.30 -39.62
N VAL A 82 0.29 29.06 -39.68
CA VAL A 82 -0.42 27.94 -40.26
C VAL A 82 -1.60 27.60 -39.36
N LYS A 83 -2.80 27.55 -39.92
CA LYS A 83 -4.02 27.11 -39.25
C LYS A 83 -4.64 25.98 -40.06
N MET A 84 -4.89 24.83 -39.45
CA MET A 84 -5.61 23.71 -40.05
C MET A 84 -6.90 23.48 -39.30
N VAL A 85 -8.00 23.31 -40.03
CA VAL A 85 -9.34 23.08 -39.46
C VAL A 85 -9.98 21.91 -40.18
N GLN A 86 -10.58 21.00 -39.41
CA GLN A 86 -11.36 19.88 -39.93
C GLN A 86 -12.77 19.91 -39.32
N GLY A 87 -13.67 20.60 -40.01
CA GLY A 87 -15.03 20.87 -39.51
C GLY A 87 -14.99 21.43 -38.08
N ASP A 88 -15.86 20.90 -37.22
CA ASP A 88 -15.94 21.30 -35.80
C ASP A 88 -15.10 20.41 -34.87
N THR A 89 -14.34 19.46 -35.44
CA THR A 89 -13.70 18.37 -34.66
C THR A 89 -12.27 18.68 -34.25
N LEU A 90 -11.57 19.51 -35.02
CA LEU A 90 -10.13 19.73 -34.84
C LEU A 90 -9.73 21.12 -35.35
N ASN A 91 -9.02 21.86 -34.52
CA ASN A 91 -8.31 23.08 -34.87
C ASN A 91 -6.84 22.92 -34.52
N MET A 92 -5.92 23.17 -35.43
CA MET A 92 -4.49 23.12 -35.19
C MET A 92 -3.81 24.39 -35.70
N THR A 93 -2.85 24.91 -34.95
CA THR A 93 -1.99 26.03 -35.36
C THR A 93 -0.52 25.66 -35.22
N SER A 94 0.32 26.13 -36.14
CA SER A 94 1.79 25.97 -36.10
C SER A 94 2.50 27.05 -36.92
N ASN A 95 3.83 27.14 -36.84
CA ASN A 95 4.59 28.01 -37.75
C ASN A 95 4.90 27.32 -39.09
N TYR A 96 4.94 25.98 -39.10
CA TYR A 96 5.22 25.20 -40.28
C TYR A 96 4.37 23.94 -40.32
N ALA A 97 3.93 23.56 -41.52
CA ALA A 97 3.32 22.26 -41.74
C ALA A 97 3.53 21.73 -43.15
N GLU A 98 3.52 20.41 -43.29
CA GLU A 98 3.55 19.68 -44.54
C GLU A 98 2.34 18.77 -44.62
N TYR A 99 1.79 18.62 -45.81
CA TYR A 99 0.76 17.63 -46.08
C TYR A 99 0.96 17.04 -47.47
N ASN A 100 0.96 15.71 -47.54
CA ASN A 100 1.04 14.97 -48.79
C ASN A 100 -0.29 14.24 -49.02
N GLY A 101 -1.01 14.61 -50.08
CA GLY A 101 -2.31 14.04 -50.43
C GLY A 101 -2.25 12.61 -50.97
N ASN A 102 -1.09 12.15 -51.49
CA ASN A 102 -0.90 10.78 -51.93
C ASN A 102 -0.66 9.83 -50.75
N THR A 103 0.20 10.22 -49.80
CA THR A 103 0.46 9.41 -48.60
C THR A 103 -0.56 9.62 -47.50
N GLN A 104 -1.33 10.73 -47.56
CA GLN A 104 -2.24 11.21 -46.52
C GLN A 104 -1.54 11.44 -45.17
N PHE A 105 -0.26 11.79 -45.23
CA PHE A 105 0.55 12.07 -44.05
C PHE A 105 0.70 13.58 -43.86
N ALA A 106 0.50 14.05 -42.64
CA ALA A 106 0.69 15.42 -42.24
C ALA A 106 1.76 15.55 -41.16
N TYR A 107 2.51 16.63 -41.24
CA TYR A 107 3.59 16.96 -40.33
C TYR A 107 3.50 18.43 -39.96
N ALA A 108 3.58 18.75 -38.68
CA ALA A 108 3.61 20.12 -38.19
C ALA A 108 4.75 20.29 -37.19
N ARG A 109 5.39 21.45 -37.22
CA ARG A 109 6.46 21.79 -36.27
C ARG A 109 6.44 23.26 -35.89
N GLU A 110 7.23 23.58 -34.86
CA GLU A 110 7.42 24.91 -34.29
C GLU A 110 6.11 25.49 -33.73
N LYS A 111 5.96 25.42 -32.40
CA LYS A 111 4.78 25.90 -31.65
C LYS A 111 3.47 25.25 -32.10
N VAL A 112 3.44 23.93 -32.23
CA VAL A 112 2.20 23.21 -32.55
C VAL A 112 1.24 23.30 -31.36
N PHE A 113 0.06 23.82 -31.64
CA PHE A 113 -1.06 23.83 -30.71
C PHE A 113 -2.28 23.23 -31.40
N MET A 114 -2.88 22.22 -30.79
CA MET A 114 -4.04 21.52 -31.29
C MET A 114 -5.16 21.61 -30.26
N GLU A 115 -6.37 21.87 -30.74
CA GLU A 115 -7.58 22.00 -29.94
C GLU A 115 -8.66 21.10 -30.53
N THR A 116 -9.26 20.31 -29.66
CA THR A 116 -10.43 19.46 -29.90
C THR A 116 -11.54 19.89 -28.94
N PRO A 117 -12.81 19.49 -29.16
CA PRO A 117 -13.89 19.81 -28.24
C PRO A 117 -13.64 19.36 -26.79
N SER A 118 -12.82 18.31 -26.60
CA SER A 118 -12.54 17.75 -25.27
C SER A 118 -11.21 18.19 -24.66
N ASN A 119 -10.17 18.44 -25.47
CA ASN A 119 -8.79 18.61 -24.98
C ASN A 119 -7.97 19.55 -25.87
N THR A 120 -6.90 20.10 -25.31
CA THR A 120 -5.83 20.81 -26.04
C THR A 120 -4.51 20.10 -25.92
N LEU A 121 -3.69 20.10 -26.97
CA LEU A 121 -2.31 19.60 -27.00
C LEU A 121 -1.36 20.73 -27.42
N SER A 122 -0.26 20.88 -26.70
CA SER A 122 0.86 21.74 -27.08
C SER A 122 2.13 20.92 -27.19
N THR A 123 2.82 21.02 -28.32
CA THR A 123 4.09 20.30 -28.59
C THR A 123 4.93 21.10 -29.59
N ASP A 124 6.21 20.77 -29.71
CA ASP A 124 7.04 21.35 -30.76
C ASP A 124 6.73 20.71 -32.13
N THR A 125 6.64 19.39 -32.19
CA THR A 125 6.46 18.62 -33.42
C THR A 125 5.30 17.63 -33.29
N LEU A 126 4.45 17.57 -34.31
CA LEU A 126 3.31 16.65 -34.38
C LEU A 126 3.23 15.97 -35.75
N PHE A 127 2.98 14.68 -35.71
CA PHE A 127 2.75 13.86 -36.89
C PHE A 127 1.30 13.37 -36.90
N PHE A 128 0.73 13.26 -38.09
CA PHE A 128 -0.60 12.71 -38.27
C PHE A 128 -0.66 11.83 -39.51
N ASP A 129 -0.88 10.54 -39.30
CA ASP A 129 -1.16 9.58 -40.35
C ASP A 129 -2.67 9.37 -40.47
N ARG A 130 -3.25 9.95 -41.52
CA ARG A 130 -4.69 9.87 -41.74
C ARG A 130 -5.14 8.49 -42.19
N LEU A 131 -4.32 7.70 -42.88
CA LEU A 131 -4.72 6.36 -43.30
C LEU A 131 -4.90 5.45 -42.09
N ARG A 132 -3.99 5.56 -41.12
CA ARG A 132 -4.04 4.80 -39.86
C ARG A 132 -4.86 5.45 -38.76
N GLN A 133 -5.30 6.70 -38.97
CA GLN A 133 -6.02 7.47 -37.96
C GLN A 133 -5.21 7.62 -36.66
N GLN A 134 -3.92 7.95 -36.79
CA GLN A 134 -3.00 8.10 -35.67
C GLN A 134 -2.35 9.48 -35.65
N ALA A 135 -2.37 10.14 -34.48
CA ALA A 135 -1.61 11.35 -34.23
C ALA A 135 -0.54 11.09 -33.15
N TYR A 136 0.68 11.59 -33.33
CA TYR A 136 1.74 11.34 -32.36
C TYR A 136 2.79 12.44 -32.31
N TYR A 137 3.45 12.55 -31.16
CA TYR A 137 4.58 13.45 -30.92
C TYR A 137 5.69 12.73 -30.15
N ARG A 138 6.92 13.21 -30.33
CA ARG A 138 8.12 12.73 -29.62
C ARG A 138 8.96 13.84 -28.98
N SER A 139 8.64 15.10 -29.28
CA SER A 139 9.36 16.29 -28.80
C SER A 139 8.95 16.74 -27.40
N GLY A 140 8.18 15.91 -26.68
CA GLY A 140 7.47 16.34 -25.48
C GLY A 140 6.16 17.05 -25.81
N GLY A 141 5.14 16.77 -25.02
CA GLY A 141 3.80 17.33 -25.21
C GLY A 141 3.10 17.59 -23.89
N THR A 142 2.28 18.63 -23.88
CA THR A 142 1.38 18.98 -22.78
C THR A 142 -0.05 18.87 -23.27
N VAL A 143 -0.82 17.96 -22.67
CA VAL A 143 -2.26 17.80 -22.91
C VAL A 143 -3.01 18.41 -21.74
N LYS A 144 -4.04 19.22 -22.03
CA LYS A 144 -4.96 19.75 -21.03
C LYS A 144 -6.38 19.38 -21.41
N ASP A 145 -7.20 19.08 -20.42
CA ASP A 145 -8.63 18.87 -20.62
C ASP A 145 -9.37 20.19 -20.90
N SER A 146 -10.61 20.11 -21.38
CA SER A 146 -11.45 21.28 -21.68
C SER A 146 -11.70 22.15 -20.44
N SER A 147 -11.79 21.56 -19.25
CA SER A 147 -11.87 22.28 -17.97
C SER A 147 -10.56 22.94 -17.54
N ARG A 148 -9.43 22.62 -18.18
CA ARG A 148 -8.05 23.02 -17.82
C ARG A 148 -7.69 22.71 -16.35
N THR A 149 -8.36 21.75 -15.74
CA THR A 149 -8.10 21.30 -14.37
C THR A 149 -7.14 20.11 -14.36
N ASN A 150 -7.08 19.34 -15.44
CA ASN A 150 -6.16 18.23 -15.60
C ASN A 150 -5.07 18.61 -16.61
N THR A 151 -3.81 18.55 -16.18
CA THR A 151 -2.64 18.75 -17.07
C THR A 151 -1.83 17.47 -17.11
N LEU A 152 -1.60 16.94 -18.31
CA LEU A 152 -0.74 15.80 -18.57
C LEU A 152 0.49 16.27 -19.36
N THR A 153 1.68 15.86 -18.94
CA THR A 153 2.93 16.04 -19.67
C THR A 153 3.58 14.70 -19.93
N SER A 154 4.15 14.50 -21.12
CA SER A 154 4.93 13.31 -21.45
C SER A 154 5.97 13.63 -22.53
N ARG A 155 6.99 12.77 -22.70
CA ARG A 155 7.95 12.91 -23.79
C ARG A 155 7.38 12.42 -25.13
N ILE A 156 6.73 11.26 -25.08
CA ILE A 156 6.10 10.60 -26.23
C ILE A 156 4.61 10.49 -25.96
N GLY A 157 3.80 10.86 -26.94
CA GLY A 157 2.37 10.60 -26.91
C GLY A 157 1.85 10.17 -28.27
N ARG A 158 0.93 9.22 -28.27
CA ARG A 158 0.22 8.70 -29.44
C ARG A 158 -1.27 8.64 -29.15
N TYR A 159 -2.07 9.04 -30.12
CA TYR A 159 -3.52 8.95 -30.08
C TYR A 159 -4.00 8.10 -31.25
N PHE A 160 -4.62 6.96 -30.91
CA PHE A 160 -5.28 6.05 -31.83
C PHE A 160 -6.75 6.43 -31.91
N ILE A 161 -7.13 7.13 -32.97
CA ILE A 161 -8.47 7.72 -33.10
C ILE A 161 -9.53 6.63 -33.31
N ASP A 162 -9.19 5.58 -34.07
CA ASP A 162 -10.06 4.42 -34.37
C ASP A 162 -10.53 3.68 -33.10
N ARG A 163 -9.70 3.62 -32.06
CA ARG A 163 -9.98 2.95 -30.78
C ARG A 163 -10.24 3.91 -29.62
N GLY A 164 -10.16 5.22 -29.87
CA GLY A 164 -10.26 6.23 -28.81
C GLY A 164 -9.24 6.06 -27.68
N MET A 165 -8.01 5.65 -28.01
CA MET A 165 -6.96 5.31 -27.05
C MET A 165 -5.79 6.30 -27.10
N PHE A 166 -5.40 6.81 -25.95
CA PHE A 166 -4.16 7.59 -25.77
C PHE A 166 -3.09 6.71 -25.14
N SER A 167 -1.89 6.71 -25.70
CA SER A 167 -0.69 6.06 -25.17
C SER A 167 0.34 7.16 -24.89
N PHE A 168 0.77 7.29 -23.64
CA PHE A 168 1.79 8.24 -23.22
C PHE A 168 2.98 7.48 -22.65
N ASN A 169 4.19 7.79 -23.12
CA ASN A 169 5.39 7.04 -22.79
C ASN A 169 6.52 8.00 -22.38
N THR A 170 7.32 7.56 -21.42
CA THR A 170 8.46 8.25 -20.82
C THR A 170 8.09 9.55 -20.12
N ASN A 171 8.41 9.63 -18.82
CA ASN A 171 8.20 10.81 -17.98
C ASN A 171 6.74 11.31 -18.02
N VAL A 172 5.79 10.38 -17.91
CA VAL A 172 4.38 10.74 -17.88
C VAL A 172 4.05 11.33 -16.52
N LYS A 173 3.52 12.55 -16.53
CA LYS A 173 3.06 13.22 -15.32
C LYS A 173 1.68 13.81 -15.52
N ILE A 174 0.76 13.47 -14.63
CA ILE A 174 -0.58 14.03 -14.58
C ILE A 174 -0.71 14.85 -13.31
N VAL A 175 -1.19 16.07 -13.44
CA VAL A 175 -1.47 16.97 -12.31
C VAL A 175 -2.93 17.39 -12.38
N ASN A 176 -3.66 17.13 -11.31
CA ASN A 176 -5.00 17.64 -11.09
C ASN A 176 -5.14 18.18 -9.65
N PRO A 177 -6.26 18.85 -9.30
CA PRO A 177 -6.40 19.48 -7.98
C PRO A 177 -6.36 18.49 -6.80
N GLU A 178 -6.64 17.22 -7.04
CA GLU A 178 -6.74 16.19 -6.01
C GLU A 178 -5.45 15.36 -5.88
N ASN A 179 -4.79 15.06 -7.00
CA ASN A 179 -3.75 14.07 -7.13
C ASN A 179 -2.69 14.46 -8.19
N THR A 180 -1.46 13.98 -7.98
CA THR A 180 -0.39 13.95 -8.98
C THR A 180 -0.03 12.50 -9.29
N VAL A 181 0.05 12.13 -10.56
CA VAL A 181 0.46 10.80 -11.02
C VAL A 181 1.77 10.94 -11.77
N ASP A 182 2.80 10.21 -11.37
CA ASP A 182 4.07 10.05 -12.08
C ASP A 182 4.16 8.59 -12.57
N SER A 183 4.44 8.35 -13.84
CA SER A 183 4.51 7.00 -14.44
C SER A 183 5.48 6.95 -15.63
N ASP A 184 6.00 5.77 -15.91
CA ASP A 184 6.79 5.52 -17.13
C ASP A 184 5.89 5.42 -18.38
N ARG A 185 4.74 4.76 -18.26
CA ARG A 185 3.74 4.67 -19.34
C ARG A 185 2.32 4.75 -18.79
N LEU A 186 1.43 5.39 -19.56
CA LEU A 186 0.01 5.49 -19.30
C LEU A 186 -0.78 5.23 -20.58
N ASP A 187 -1.66 4.24 -20.53
CA ASP A 187 -2.63 3.97 -21.59
C ASP A 187 -4.02 4.36 -21.10
N TYR A 188 -4.72 5.23 -21.82
CA TYR A 188 -6.05 5.72 -21.45
C TYR A 188 -7.07 5.49 -22.58
N PHE A 189 -8.14 4.78 -22.27
CA PHE A 189 -9.24 4.49 -23.17
C PHE A 189 -10.41 5.44 -22.91
N LYS A 190 -10.68 6.35 -23.85
CA LYS A 190 -11.66 7.42 -23.69
C LYS A 190 -13.09 6.90 -23.51
N GLU A 191 -13.46 5.85 -24.23
CA GLU A 191 -14.84 5.37 -24.29
C GLU A 191 -15.32 4.79 -22.96
N ASN A 192 -14.51 3.96 -22.32
CA ASN A 192 -14.83 3.30 -21.05
C ASN A 192 -14.20 4.01 -19.83
N GLY A 193 -13.23 4.89 -20.02
CA GLY A 193 -12.56 5.61 -18.93
C GLY A 193 -11.52 4.77 -18.20
N HIS A 194 -11.02 3.69 -18.81
CA HIS A 194 -9.97 2.86 -18.26
C HIS A 194 -8.59 3.50 -18.43
N ALA A 195 -7.84 3.58 -17.33
CA ALA A 195 -6.46 4.00 -17.30
C ALA A 195 -5.56 2.85 -16.84
N TYR A 196 -4.49 2.57 -17.58
CA TYR A 196 -3.50 1.56 -17.24
C TYR A 196 -2.14 2.22 -17.05
N LEU A 197 -1.49 1.91 -15.94
CA LEU A 197 -0.14 2.36 -15.60
C LEU A 197 0.82 1.18 -15.75
N TYR A 198 1.94 1.42 -16.42
CA TYR A 198 2.98 0.41 -16.62
C TYR A 198 4.35 0.97 -16.26
N GLY A 199 5.13 0.14 -15.55
CA GLY A 199 6.42 0.54 -15.00
C GLY A 199 6.25 1.23 -13.63
N PRO A 200 7.37 1.56 -12.96
CA PRO A 200 7.39 2.36 -11.75
C PRO A 200 6.44 3.56 -11.81
N SER A 201 5.38 3.50 -11.02
CA SER A 201 4.30 4.47 -11.01
C SER A 201 4.01 4.93 -9.59
N THR A 202 3.89 6.24 -9.39
CA THR A 202 3.56 6.86 -8.11
C THR A 202 2.33 7.75 -8.25
N VAL A 203 1.31 7.51 -7.44
CA VAL A 203 0.10 8.33 -7.35
C VAL A 203 0.11 9.03 -5.99
N LYS A 204 0.32 10.34 -5.98
CA LYS A 204 0.33 11.19 -4.77
C LYS A 204 -1.01 11.90 -4.66
N GLY A 205 -1.81 11.55 -3.66
CA GLY A 205 -3.00 12.29 -3.26
C GLY A 205 -2.73 13.21 -2.07
N LYS A 206 -3.79 13.87 -1.58
CA LYS A 206 -3.70 14.79 -0.43
C LYS A 206 -3.24 14.13 0.87
N GLU A 207 -3.65 12.89 1.11
CA GLU A 207 -3.43 12.19 2.39
C GLU A 207 -2.60 10.91 2.26
N SER A 208 -2.37 10.44 1.04
CA SER A 208 -1.65 9.18 0.81
C SER A 208 -0.86 9.19 -0.49
N THR A 209 0.20 8.38 -0.52
CA THR A 209 0.99 8.11 -1.73
C THR A 209 0.96 6.62 -2.02
N LEU A 210 0.51 6.26 -3.21
CA LEU A 210 0.52 4.89 -3.73
C LEU A 210 1.71 4.73 -4.69
N TYR A 211 2.47 3.65 -4.53
CA TYR A 211 3.47 3.19 -5.48
C TYR A 211 3.08 1.81 -6.01
N CYS A 212 3.27 1.58 -7.30
CA CYS A 212 3.11 0.28 -7.95
C CYS A 212 3.91 0.20 -9.25
N GLU A 213 4.10 -1.00 -9.79
CA GLU A 213 4.69 -1.16 -11.12
C GLU A 213 3.66 -1.49 -12.22
N ARG A 214 2.44 -1.83 -11.81
CA ARG A 214 1.30 -2.08 -12.70
C ARG A 214 0.04 -1.58 -12.04
N GLY A 215 -0.63 -0.63 -12.67
CA GLY A 215 -1.84 -0.01 -12.15
C GLY A 215 -2.99 -0.10 -13.14
N PHE A 216 -4.20 -0.22 -12.63
CA PHE A 216 -5.43 0.00 -13.38
C PHE A 216 -6.35 0.91 -12.58
N TYR A 217 -7.03 1.81 -13.27
CA TYR A 217 -8.03 2.66 -12.66
C TYR A 217 -9.19 2.89 -13.64
N ASP A 218 -10.40 2.62 -13.18
CA ASP A 218 -11.63 3.00 -13.88
C ASP A 218 -12.09 4.36 -13.36
N THR A 219 -12.04 5.36 -14.23
CA THR A 219 -12.41 6.75 -13.89
C THR A 219 -13.91 6.97 -13.72
N LYS A 220 -14.76 6.08 -14.26
CA LYS A 220 -16.23 6.18 -14.17
C LYS A 220 -16.76 5.59 -12.87
N VAL A 221 -16.34 4.38 -12.51
CA VAL A 221 -16.74 3.74 -11.23
C VAL A 221 -15.80 4.05 -10.07
N LYS A 222 -14.65 4.68 -10.36
CA LYS A 222 -13.65 5.14 -9.39
C LYS A 222 -13.02 4.02 -8.55
N THR A 223 -12.76 2.89 -9.20
CA THR A 223 -12.11 1.71 -8.63
C THR A 223 -10.78 1.45 -9.32
N GLY A 224 -9.78 0.94 -8.58
CA GLY A 224 -8.49 0.61 -9.16
C GLY A 224 -7.77 -0.55 -8.50
N TYR A 225 -6.78 -1.07 -9.20
CA TYR A 225 -5.86 -2.11 -8.73
C TYR A 225 -4.43 -1.63 -8.88
N ALA A 226 -3.64 -1.80 -7.83
CA ALA A 226 -2.19 -1.74 -7.86
C ALA A 226 -1.64 -3.16 -7.71
N ILE A 227 -0.69 -3.51 -8.57
CA ILE A 227 -0.06 -4.83 -8.61
C ILE A 227 1.45 -4.65 -8.71
N LYS A 228 2.19 -5.59 -8.11
CA LYS A 228 3.65 -5.69 -8.11
C LYS A 228 4.32 -4.55 -7.35
N ASN A 229 5.04 -4.92 -6.29
CA ASN A 229 5.70 -4.00 -5.37
C ASN A 229 4.76 -2.89 -4.87
N SER A 230 3.48 -3.23 -4.64
CA SER A 230 2.48 -2.24 -4.28
C SER A 230 2.66 -1.77 -2.84
N ARG A 231 2.68 -0.45 -2.67
CA ARG A 231 2.92 0.20 -1.39
C ARG A 231 2.02 1.43 -1.26
N ILE A 232 1.39 1.60 -0.11
CA ILE A 232 0.68 2.83 0.24
C ILE A 232 1.33 3.43 1.48
N ASP A 233 1.72 4.70 1.39
CA ASP A 233 2.14 5.51 2.51
C ASP A 233 1.01 6.48 2.90
N TYR A 234 0.64 6.50 4.18
CA TYR A 234 -0.33 7.46 4.73
C TYR A 234 -0.01 7.72 6.20
N ASP A 235 -0.04 8.99 6.60
CA ASP A 235 0.38 9.44 7.94
C ASP A 235 1.75 8.83 8.36
N ASN A 236 1.77 8.05 9.45
CA ASN A 236 2.95 7.36 9.99
C ASN A 236 2.97 5.87 9.61
N ARG A 237 2.28 5.50 8.53
CA ARG A 237 2.06 4.11 8.13
C ARG A 237 2.49 3.83 6.72
N THR A 238 3.03 2.63 6.55
CA THR A 238 3.33 2.06 5.23
C THR A 238 2.71 0.68 5.12
N VAL A 239 1.86 0.49 4.12
CA VAL A 239 1.19 -0.77 3.81
C VAL A 239 1.79 -1.35 2.55
N PHE A 240 2.30 -2.57 2.64
CA PHE A 240 2.77 -3.36 1.51
C PHE A 240 1.77 -4.47 1.20
N GLY A 241 1.71 -4.87 -0.07
CA GLY A 241 1.01 -6.07 -0.51
C GLY A 241 1.35 -6.41 -1.96
N ASP A 242 1.13 -7.66 -2.36
CA ASP A 242 1.37 -8.05 -3.75
C ASP A 242 0.32 -7.43 -4.70
N SER A 243 -0.91 -7.25 -4.19
CA SER A 243 -1.99 -6.54 -4.85
C SER A 243 -2.80 -5.71 -3.85
N ILE A 244 -3.13 -4.49 -4.25
CA ILE A 244 -3.99 -3.58 -3.51
C ILE A 244 -5.16 -3.16 -4.41
N PHE A 245 -6.37 -3.37 -3.94
CA PHE A 245 -7.58 -2.85 -4.55
C PHE A 245 -8.04 -1.61 -3.78
N TYR A 246 -8.55 -0.63 -4.51
CA TYR A 246 -9.07 0.61 -3.95
C TYR A 246 -10.40 0.99 -4.60
N ASN A 247 -11.38 1.37 -3.78
CA ASN A 247 -12.63 1.94 -4.20
C ASN A 247 -12.84 3.28 -3.48
N SER A 248 -12.68 4.38 -4.23
CA SER A 248 -12.81 5.73 -3.68
C SER A 248 -14.26 6.14 -3.38
N ALA A 249 -15.25 5.54 -4.02
CA ALA A 249 -16.66 5.88 -3.82
C ALA A 249 -17.16 5.51 -2.42
N ILE A 250 -16.63 4.43 -1.85
CA ILE A 250 -16.98 3.92 -0.51
C ILE A 250 -15.80 3.95 0.48
N GLN A 251 -14.70 4.63 0.12
CA GLN A 251 -13.47 4.74 0.93
C GLN A 251 -12.96 3.39 1.46
N PHE A 252 -13.00 2.38 0.60
CA PHE A 252 -12.61 1.00 0.90
C PHE A 252 -11.31 0.63 0.20
N ALA A 253 -10.45 -0.10 0.90
CA ALA A 253 -9.27 -0.71 0.31
C ALA A 253 -9.11 -2.14 0.81
N SER A 254 -8.54 -3.00 -0.03
CA SER A 254 -8.14 -4.35 0.38
C SER A 254 -6.77 -4.70 -0.17
N ALA A 255 -5.95 -5.37 0.63
CA ALA A 255 -4.66 -5.89 0.21
C ALA A 255 -4.68 -7.42 0.22
N THR A 256 -3.94 -8.04 -0.71
CA THR A 256 -3.86 -9.49 -0.86
C THR A 256 -2.41 -9.94 -0.97
N ASN A 257 -2.08 -11.00 -0.22
CA ASN A 257 -0.78 -11.64 -0.07
C ASN A 257 0.35 -10.73 0.45
N ASN A 258 1.23 -11.31 1.27
CA ASN A 258 2.47 -10.68 1.77
C ASN A 258 2.23 -9.29 2.35
N ILE A 259 1.15 -9.15 3.11
CA ILE A 259 0.73 -7.86 3.64
C ILE A 259 1.62 -7.54 4.82
N LYS A 260 2.15 -6.33 4.81
CA LYS A 260 2.95 -5.80 5.90
C LYS A 260 2.54 -4.36 6.14
N VAL A 261 2.04 -4.09 7.33
CA VAL A 261 1.70 -2.75 7.81
C VAL A 261 2.78 -2.35 8.81
N LEU A 262 3.52 -1.29 8.48
CA LEU A 262 4.47 -0.65 9.37
C LEU A 262 3.79 0.57 9.99
N ASP A 263 3.80 0.70 11.31
CA ASP A 263 3.39 1.90 12.04
C ASP A 263 4.59 2.44 12.81
N THR A 264 5.16 3.54 12.34
CA THR A 264 6.37 4.13 12.94
C THR A 264 6.07 4.90 14.22
N ALA A 265 4.83 5.35 14.43
CA ALA A 265 4.43 6.06 15.63
C ALA A 265 4.33 5.11 16.83
N ASN A 266 3.77 3.91 16.62
CA ASN A 266 3.60 2.90 17.67
C ASN A 266 4.69 1.81 17.66
N GLN A 267 5.73 1.96 16.83
CA GLN A 267 6.80 0.97 16.66
C GLN A 267 6.26 -0.45 16.46
N SER A 268 5.22 -0.59 15.62
CA SER A 268 4.51 -1.85 15.43
C SER A 268 4.52 -2.30 13.97
N VAL A 269 4.47 -3.62 13.80
CA VAL A 269 4.44 -4.30 12.51
C VAL A 269 3.30 -5.31 12.54
N ILE A 270 2.35 -5.18 11.63
CA ILE A 270 1.28 -6.16 11.46
C ILE A 270 1.43 -6.85 10.12
N THR A 271 1.34 -8.17 10.10
CA THR A 271 1.50 -8.99 8.89
C THR A 271 0.31 -9.92 8.71
N GLY A 272 0.05 -10.31 7.46
CA GLY A 272 -1.01 -11.25 7.10
C GLY A 272 -1.07 -11.47 5.59
N HIS A 273 -2.08 -12.20 5.11
CA HIS A 273 -2.24 -12.50 3.68
C HIS A 273 -3.56 -11.99 3.09
N TYR A 274 -4.43 -11.41 3.90
CA TYR A 274 -5.57 -10.63 3.43
C TYR A 274 -5.88 -9.51 4.43
N ALA A 275 -6.17 -8.31 3.92
CA ALA A 275 -6.52 -7.18 4.75
C ALA A 275 -7.59 -6.31 4.09
N GLU A 276 -8.45 -5.73 4.91
CA GLU A 276 -9.46 -4.76 4.51
C GLU A 276 -9.38 -3.52 5.38
N VAL A 277 -9.58 -2.36 4.76
CA VAL A 277 -9.58 -1.06 5.41
C VAL A 277 -10.83 -0.31 5.02
N PHE A 278 -11.56 0.16 6.04
CA PHE A 278 -12.68 1.06 5.89
C PHE A 278 -12.31 2.39 6.53
N LYS A 279 -11.99 3.39 5.71
CA LYS A 279 -11.47 4.67 6.20
C LYS A 279 -12.47 5.38 7.11
N ASP A 280 -13.75 5.39 6.75
CA ASP A 280 -14.83 6.05 7.51
C ASP A 280 -15.03 5.45 8.90
N LYS A 281 -14.63 4.19 9.09
CA LYS A 281 -14.72 3.47 10.37
C LYS A 281 -13.40 3.45 11.15
N ASP A 282 -12.31 3.97 10.56
CA ASP A 282 -10.93 3.82 11.05
C ASP A 282 -10.63 2.38 11.49
N SER A 283 -11.07 1.42 10.67
CA SER A 283 -11.02 -0.01 10.97
C SER A 283 -10.16 -0.73 9.95
N VAL A 284 -9.19 -1.49 10.47
CA VAL A 284 -8.32 -2.38 9.69
C VAL A 284 -8.56 -3.80 10.18
N PHE A 285 -8.89 -4.69 9.27
CA PHE A 285 -9.01 -6.12 9.53
C PHE A 285 -7.91 -6.84 8.75
N ILE A 286 -7.18 -7.75 9.39
CA ILE A 286 -6.09 -8.55 8.81
C ILE A 286 -6.31 -10.01 9.20
N THR A 287 -6.23 -10.91 8.24
CA THR A 287 -6.45 -12.35 8.42
C THR A 287 -5.48 -13.18 7.57
N LYS A 288 -5.62 -14.50 7.65
CA LYS A 288 -4.77 -15.53 7.04
C LYS A 288 -3.36 -15.38 7.58
N ARG A 289 -3.15 -15.91 8.79
CA ARG A 289 -1.88 -15.90 9.52
C ARG A 289 -1.49 -14.49 9.98
N ALA A 290 -2.42 -13.86 10.69
CA ALA A 290 -2.28 -12.50 11.16
C ALA A 290 -1.35 -12.43 12.38
N LEU A 291 -0.33 -11.59 12.31
CA LEU A 291 0.65 -11.41 13.38
C LEU A 291 0.90 -9.93 13.61
N ALA A 292 0.64 -9.45 14.82
CA ALA A 292 1.08 -8.15 15.31
C ALA A 292 2.36 -8.30 16.12
N ALA A 293 3.32 -7.43 15.88
CA ALA A 293 4.54 -7.29 16.65
C ALA A 293 4.67 -5.84 17.10
N THR A 294 4.75 -5.59 18.40
CA THR A 294 4.88 -4.24 18.96
C THR A 294 6.11 -4.20 19.86
N LEU A 295 6.91 -3.14 19.74
CA LEU A 295 8.02 -2.90 20.65
C LEU A 295 7.48 -2.28 21.94
N GLN A 296 7.82 -2.86 23.09
CA GLN A 296 7.52 -2.34 24.42
C GLN A 296 8.83 -2.29 25.21
N GLU A 297 9.22 -1.10 25.65
CA GLU A 297 10.54 -0.84 26.25
C GLU A 297 11.73 -1.36 25.40
N LYS A 298 12.27 -2.55 25.72
CA LYS A 298 13.43 -3.20 25.08
C LYS A 298 13.10 -4.56 24.47
N ASP A 299 11.86 -5.03 24.58
CA ASP A 299 11.42 -6.35 24.14
C ASP A 299 10.19 -6.24 23.24
N SER A 300 10.00 -7.21 22.35
CA SER A 300 8.86 -7.21 21.43
C SER A 300 7.79 -8.18 21.89
N ILE A 301 6.55 -7.71 21.93
CA ILE A 301 5.37 -8.57 22.11
C ILE A 301 4.88 -9.00 20.75
N TYR A 302 4.64 -10.30 20.60
CA TYR A 302 4.06 -10.91 19.41
C TYR A 302 2.67 -11.45 19.73
N ILE A 303 1.68 -11.07 18.94
CA ILE A 303 0.30 -11.54 19.07
C ILE A 303 -0.13 -12.08 17.71
N HIS A 304 -0.38 -13.39 17.67
CA HIS A 304 -0.93 -14.08 16.53
C HIS A 304 -2.40 -14.43 16.79
N SER A 305 -3.21 -14.39 15.74
CA SER A 305 -4.57 -14.93 15.73
C SER A 305 -5.00 -15.26 14.31
N ASP A 306 -6.14 -15.95 14.15
CA ASP A 306 -6.74 -16.11 12.82
C ASP A 306 -7.03 -14.75 12.18
N THR A 307 -7.57 -13.86 13.00
CA THR A 307 -7.99 -12.52 12.61
C THR A 307 -7.56 -11.49 13.63
N LEU A 308 -6.96 -10.39 13.15
CA LEU A 308 -6.68 -9.18 13.92
C LEU A 308 -7.52 -8.02 13.38
N MET A 309 -8.18 -7.30 14.27
CA MET A 309 -8.91 -6.07 13.96
C MET A 309 -8.36 -4.92 14.78
N VAL A 310 -7.97 -3.83 14.13
CA VAL A 310 -7.45 -2.62 14.78
C VAL A 310 -8.36 -1.45 14.46
N THR A 311 -8.83 -0.76 15.50
CA THR A 311 -9.76 0.38 15.40
C THR A 311 -9.31 1.56 16.27
N GLY A 312 -9.87 2.75 16.04
CA GLY A 312 -9.62 3.96 16.86
C GLY A 312 -8.44 4.78 16.36
N LYS A 313 -8.21 6.00 16.85
CA LYS A 313 -7.16 6.91 16.33
C LYS A 313 -5.74 6.50 16.76
N PRO A 314 -4.66 7.05 16.18
CA PRO A 314 -3.31 6.89 16.75
C PRO A 314 -3.28 7.20 18.26
N GLU A 315 -2.50 6.44 19.03
CA GLU A 315 -2.40 6.50 20.51
C GLU A 315 -3.67 6.14 21.28
N ARG A 316 -4.80 5.86 20.60
CA ARG A 316 -6.07 5.40 21.18
C ARG A 316 -6.59 4.20 20.43
N ARG A 317 -5.68 3.28 20.08
CA ARG A 317 -6.01 2.09 19.29
C ARG A 317 -6.57 1.00 20.19
N ILE A 318 -7.57 0.32 19.67
CA ILE A 318 -8.11 -0.93 20.23
C ILE A 318 -7.80 -2.03 19.22
N MET A 319 -7.06 -3.04 19.66
CA MET A 319 -6.76 -4.24 18.88
C MET A 319 -7.56 -5.41 19.44
N ASN A 320 -8.30 -6.08 18.57
CA ASN A 320 -9.01 -7.32 18.88
C ASN A 320 -8.38 -8.46 18.08
N GLY A 321 -8.02 -9.54 18.74
CA GLY A 321 -7.66 -10.80 18.10
C GLY A 321 -8.78 -11.81 18.31
N PHE A 322 -9.23 -12.43 17.22
CA PHE A 322 -10.30 -13.43 17.24
C PHE A 322 -9.75 -14.78 16.82
N TYR A 323 -10.11 -15.80 17.59
CA TYR A 323 -9.79 -17.21 17.44
C TYR A 323 -8.28 -17.55 17.51
N ASP A 324 -7.97 -18.58 18.31
CA ASP A 324 -6.62 -19.13 18.51
C ASP A 324 -5.56 -18.05 18.74
N VAL A 325 -5.84 -17.14 19.66
CA VAL A 325 -4.89 -16.10 20.04
C VAL A 325 -3.69 -16.73 20.73
N ARG A 326 -2.51 -16.37 20.27
CA ARG A 326 -1.22 -16.83 20.81
C ARG A 326 -0.31 -15.64 21.02
N ILE A 327 0.21 -15.51 22.23
CA ILE A 327 1.04 -14.40 22.67
C ILE A 327 2.43 -14.93 22.99
N TYR A 328 3.46 -14.22 22.53
CA TYR A 328 4.84 -14.51 22.86
C TYR A 328 5.62 -13.24 23.20
N LYS A 329 6.33 -13.31 24.32
CA LYS A 329 7.31 -12.35 24.82
C LYS A 329 8.46 -13.15 25.45
N SER A 330 9.65 -12.57 25.58
CA SER A 330 10.82 -13.29 26.10
C SER A 330 10.62 -13.95 27.48
N ASN A 331 9.84 -13.31 28.36
CA ASN A 331 9.59 -13.77 29.73
C ASN A 331 8.17 -14.31 29.96
N MET A 332 7.29 -14.28 28.96
CA MET A 332 5.88 -14.63 29.12
C MET A 332 5.28 -15.12 27.80
N SER A 333 4.40 -16.10 27.86
CA SER A 333 3.58 -16.52 26.72
C SER A 333 2.15 -16.76 27.15
N GLY A 334 1.23 -16.78 26.20
CA GLY A 334 -0.17 -17.02 26.52
C GLY A 334 -0.97 -17.55 25.34
N LYS A 335 -2.10 -18.18 25.64
CA LYS A 335 -3.03 -18.68 24.65
C LYS A 335 -4.47 -18.45 25.12
N SER A 336 -5.34 -18.03 24.21
CA SER A 336 -6.76 -17.83 24.49
C SER A 336 -7.58 -17.95 23.21
N ASP A 337 -8.91 -18.02 23.31
CA ASP A 337 -9.76 -17.91 22.12
C ASP A 337 -9.68 -16.50 21.52
N SER A 338 -9.85 -15.47 22.34
CA SER A 338 -9.90 -14.08 21.89
C SER A 338 -9.11 -13.16 22.81
N ILE A 339 -8.69 -12.01 22.29
CA ILE A 339 -7.97 -10.96 23.03
C ILE A 339 -8.47 -9.58 22.66
N ASN A 340 -8.52 -8.68 23.63
CA ASN A 340 -8.75 -7.26 23.44
C ASN A 340 -7.61 -6.49 24.10
N VAL A 341 -6.96 -5.62 23.35
CA VAL A 341 -5.89 -4.74 23.83
C VAL A 341 -6.33 -3.30 23.60
N ASP A 342 -6.48 -2.55 24.68
CA ASP A 342 -6.87 -1.14 24.67
C ASP A 342 -5.71 -0.28 25.13
N GLN A 343 -5.13 0.46 24.19
CA GLN A 343 -3.98 1.33 24.45
C GLN A 343 -4.34 2.52 25.35
N THR A 344 -5.60 2.96 25.35
CA THR A 344 -6.03 4.14 26.12
C THR A 344 -6.13 3.81 27.61
N SER A 345 -6.63 2.62 27.94
CA SER A 345 -6.76 2.17 29.33
C SER A 345 -5.57 1.36 29.82
N GLY A 346 -4.69 0.90 28.91
CA GLY A 346 -3.59 -0.01 29.24
C GLY A 346 -4.07 -1.44 29.51
N TYR A 347 -5.31 -1.78 29.16
CA TYR A 347 -5.90 -3.08 29.45
C TYR A 347 -5.64 -4.09 28.32
N THR A 348 -5.23 -5.29 28.72
CA THR A 348 -5.18 -6.46 27.84
C THR A 348 -6.05 -7.56 28.44
N LYS A 349 -7.13 -7.93 27.75
CA LYS A 349 -8.11 -8.92 28.21
C LYS A 349 -8.07 -10.15 27.32
N MET A 350 -7.73 -11.30 27.91
CA MET A 350 -7.75 -12.61 27.27
C MET A 350 -9.03 -13.36 27.67
N ILE A 351 -9.75 -13.90 26.68
CA ILE A 351 -11.10 -14.45 26.84
C ILE A 351 -11.17 -15.85 26.20
N GLY A 352 -12.02 -16.71 26.77
CA GLY A 352 -12.29 -18.05 26.24
C GLY A 352 -11.17 -19.03 26.59
N LYS A 353 -11.15 -19.44 27.86
CA LYS A 353 -10.16 -20.35 28.46
C LYS A 353 -8.71 -19.86 28.29
N PRO A 354 -8.41 -18.62 28.71
CA PRO A 354 -7.06 -18.09 28.66
C PRO A 354 -6.10 -18.89 29.55
N ILE A 355 -4.87 -18.97 29.09
CA ILE A 355 -3.72 -19.52 29.80
C ILE A 355 -2.58 -18.51 29.65
N LEU A 356 -1.87 -18.28 30.74
CA LEU A 356 -0.67 -17.48 30.75
C LEU A 356 0.46 -18.30 31.38
N TRP A 357 1.60 -18.38 30.70
CA TRP A 357 2.80 -19.03 31.19
C TRP A 357 3.89 -18.00 31.45
N SER A 358 4.51 -18.10 32.61
CA SER A 358 5.72 -17.35 32.97
C SER A 358 6.73 -18.32 33.58
N GLN A 359 7.79 -18.63 32.82
CA GLN A 359 8.73 -19.72 33.13
C GLN A 359 8.02 -21.04 33.43
N ARG A 360 8.05 -21.50 34.68
CA ARG A 360 7.46 -22.76 35.19
C ARG A 360 6.07 -22.59 35.80
N ASN A 361 5.56 -21.37 35.79
CA ASN A 361 4.23 -21.04 36.30
C ASN A 361 3.22 -21.01 35.17
N GLN A 362 2.04 -21.59 35.41
CA GLN A 362 0.88 -21.54 34.55
C GLN A 362 -0.30 -20.95 35.33
N MET A 363 -0.93 -19.93 34.76
CA MET A 363 -2.16 -19.33 35.28
C MET A 363 -3.32 -19.56 34.30
N THR A 364 -4.46 -19.98 34.82
CA THR A 364 -5.70 -20.18 34.04
C THR A 364 -6.90 -19.65 34.80
N GLY A 365 -7.96 -19.29 34.05
CA GLY A 365 -9.27 -18.93 34.58
C GLY A 365 -10.25 -18.67 33.44
N ASP A 366 -11.41 -18.09 33.74
CA ASP A 366 -12.41 -17.80 32.70
C ASP A 366 -12.03 -16.57 31.86
N THR A 367 -11.36 -15.60 32.48
CA THR A 367 -10.84 -14.38 31.84
C THR A 367 -9.59 -13.89 32.57
N ILE A 368 -8.56 -13.53 31.82
CA ILE A 368 -7.35 -12.89 32.36
C ILE A 368 -7.32 -11.45 31.87
N LYS A 369 -7.21 -10.49 32.79
CA LYS A 369 -7.04 -9.06 32.52
C LYS A 369 -5.67 -8.64 33.01
N ILE A 370 -4.85 -8.10 32.12
CA ILE A 370 -3.54 -7.52 32.42
C ILE A 370 -3.70 -6.00 32.35
N ILE A 371 -3.13 -5.29 33.31
CA ILE A 371 -3.18 -3.84 33.42
C ILE A 371 -1.75 -3.32 33.31
N SER A 372 -1.53 -2.45 32.34
CA SER A 372 -0.26 -1.75 32.11
C SER A 372 -0.41 -0.27 32.40
N ASN A 373 0.64 0.35 32.92
CA ASN A 373 0.72 1.80 33.07
C ASN A 373 0.94 2.43 31.68
N THR A 374 0.06 3.34 31.28
CA THR A 374 0.08 3.96 29.94
C THR A 374 1.22 4.97 29.74
N GLU A 375 1.83 5.46 30.81
CA GLU A 375 2.96 6.41 30.75
C GLU A 375 4.31 5.70 30.75
N THR A 376 4.47 4.67 31.60
CA THR A 376 5.74 3.94 31.74
C THR A 376 5.82 2.69 30.86
N GLU A 377 4.69 2.25 30.29
CA GLU A 377 4.51 0.99 29.57
C GLU A 377 4.77 -0.28 30.41
N LYS A 378 5.01 -0.14 31.72
CA LYS A 378 5.24 -1.27 32.63
C LYS A 378 3.94 -1.98 33.01
N LEU A 379 4.04 -3.28 33.27
CA LEU A 379 2.96 -4.06 33.89
C LEU A 379 2.75 -3.58 35.33
N ASP A 380 1.50 -3.32 35.69
CA ASP A 380 1.09 -2.94 37.04
C ASP A 380 0.49 -4.13 37.79
N SER A 381 -0.53 -4.74 37.19
CA SER A 381 -1.31 -5.78 37.85
C SER A 381 -1.96 -6.74 36.85
N LEU A 382 -2.32 -7.92 37.33
CA LEU A 382 -3.05 -8.95 36.61
C LEU A 382 -4.22 -9.43 37.46
N VAL A 383 -5.37 -9.67 36.82
CA VAL A 383 -6.56 -10.22 37.46
C VAL A 383 -7.03 -11.43 36.66
N VAL A 384 -7.14 -12.58 37.34
CA VAL A 384 -7.78 -13.77 36.79
C VAL A 384 -9.16 -13.89 37.42
N TYR A 385 -10.19 -13.75 36.58
CA TYR A 385 -11.57 -13.85 37.01
C TYR A 385 -12.08 -15.27 36.88
N GLN A 386 -12.66 -15.76 37.98
CA GLN A 386 -13.40 -17.03 38.08
C GLN A 386 -12.55 -18.26 37.76
N ASN A 387 -12.71 -19.32 38.57
CA ASN A 387 -11.96 -20.58 38.43
C ASN A 387 -10.44 -20.34 38.34
N ALA A 388 -9.94 -19.37 39.11
CA ALA A 388 -8.53 -19.01 39.07
C ALA A 388 -7.67 -20.18 39.57
N PHE A 389 -6.70 -20.55 38.76
CA PHE A 389 -5.82 -21.66 39.04
C PHE A 389 -4.37 -21.27 38.70
N LEU A 390 -3.48 -21.46 39.65
CA LEU A 390 -2.04 -21.31 39.51
C LEU A 390 -1.39 -22.67 39.69
N VAL A 391 -0.58 -23.07 38.71
CA VAL A 391 0.23 -24.30 38.75
C VAL A 391 1.70 -23.90 38.62
N GLN A 392 2.56 -24.44 39.47
CA GLN A 392 4.00 -24.31 39.37
C GLN A 392 4.63 -25.70 39.30
N GLU A 393 5.46 -25.95 38.29
CA GLU A 393 6.22 -27.20 38.15
C GLU A 393 7.40 -27.24 39.14
N ASP A 394 7.45 -28.29 39.97
CA ASP A 394 8.53 -28.51 40.95
C ASP A 394 9.90 -28.69 40.25
N THR A 395 10.97 -28.18 40.88
CA THR A 395 12.36 -28.18 40.34
C THR A 395 12.88 -29.57 39.98
N LEU A 396 12.41 -30.61 40.68
CA LEU A 396 12.82 -31.99 40.46
C LEU A 396 11.78 -32.82 39.69
N LYS A 397 10.77 -32.17 39.08
CA LYS A 397 9.69 -32.81 38.28
C LYS A 397 8.93 -33.92 39.01
N ALA A 398 8.89 -33.87 40.33
CA ALA A 398 8.22 -34.88 41.16
C ALA A 398 6.72 -34.60 41.34
N GLY A 399 6.25 -33.40 40.99
CA GLY A 399 4.85 -32.99 41.13
C GLY A 399 4.61 -31.52 40.77
N TYR A 400 3.38 -31.08 41.04
CA TYR A 400 2.93 -29.72 40.77
C TYR A 400 2.43 -29.05 42.04
N ASN A 401 3.00 -27.88 42.33
CA ASN A 401 2.45 -26.95 43.29
C ASN A 401 1.19 -26.34 42.68
N GLN A 402 0.08 -26.40 43.39
CA GLN A 402 -1.24 -26.05 42.88
C GLN A 402 -1.94 -25.11 43.84
N VAL A 403 -2.52 -24.04 43.31
CA VAL A 403 -3.35 -23.12 44.06
C VAL A 403 -4.60 -22.82 43.26
N LYS A 404 -5.77 -23.00 43.89
CA LYS A 404 -7.08 -22.76 43.31
C LYS A 404 -7.84 -21.73 44.15
N GLY A 405 -8.65 -20.90 43.50
CA GLY A 405 -9.61 -20.01 44.16
C GLY A 405 -10.63 -19.41 43.20
N GLN A 406 -11.43 -18.45 43.67
CA GLN A 406 -12.39 -17.77 42.80
C GLN A 406 -11.73 -16.71 41.93
N THR A 407 -10.93 -15.81 42.53
CA THR A 407 -10.27 -14.70 41.83
C THR A 407 -8.82 -14.63 42.26
N LEU A 408 -7.91 -14.41 41.31
CA LEU A 408 -6.49 -14.19 41.55
C LEU A 408 -6.10 -12.77 41.14
N TYR A 409 -5.34 -12.10 41.99
CA TYR A 409 -4.74 -10.81 41.77
C TYR A 409 -3.21 -10.94 41.80
N GLY A 410 -2.54 -10.61 40.72
CA GLY A 410 -1.08 -10.56 40.62
C GLY A 410 -0.59 -9.12 40.61
N LEU A 411 0.46 -8.83 41.36
CA LEU A 411 1.13 -7.52 41.38
C LEU A 411 2.52 -7.64 40.75
N PHE A 412 2.87 -6.64 39.95
CA PHE A 412 4.14 -6.59 39.24
C PHE A 412 5.07 -5.52 39.82
N GLU A 413 6.36 -5.83 39.83
CA GLU A 413 7.45 -4.90 40.04
C GLU A 413 8.50 -5.18 38.96
N ASP A 414 8.93 -4.14 38.25
CA ASP A 414 9.86 -4.26 37.11
C ASP A 414 9.50 -5.34 36.08
N ASN A 415 8.20 -5.43 35.75
CA ASN A 415 7.61 -6.41 34.82
C ASN A 415 7.69 -7.88 35.28
N GLU A 416 7.92 -8.09 36.58
CA GLU A 416 7.97 -9.40 37.22
C GLU A 416 6.94 -9.51 38.34
N ILE A 417 6.25 -10.64 38.44
CA ILE A 417 5.24 -10.86 39.49
C ILE A 417 5.96 -11.09 40.82
N TYR A 418 5.68 -10.29 41.82
CA TYR A 418 6.25 -10.42 43.17
C TYR A 418 5.22 -10.86 44.23
N GLN A 419 3.93 -10.65 43.97
CA GLN A 419 2.86 -11.04 44.88
C GLN A 419 1.65 -11.56 44.11
N ILE A 420 1.04 -12.62 44.65
CA ILE A 420 -0.22 -13.18 44.16
C ILE A 420 -1.18 -13.33 45.33
N ASP A 421 -2.32 -12.64 45.27
CA ASP A 421 -3.42 -12.76 46.23
C ASP A 421 -4.56 -13.55 45.58
N ILE A 422 -5.07 -14.58 46.27
CA ILE A 422 -6.16 -15.42 45.77
C ILE A 422 -7.29 -15.39 46.78
N ASP A 423 -8.47 -15.01 46.31
CA ASP A 423 -9.65 -14.76 47.13
C ASP A 423 -10.75 -15.81 46.89
N LYS A 424 -11.39 -16.20 48.01
CA LYS A 424 -12.56 -17.07 48.16
C LYS A 424 -12.33 -18.55 47.78
N ASN A 425 -12.72 -19.42 48.72
CA ASN A 425 -12.72 -20.88 48.58
C ASN A 425 -11.38 -21.41 48.06
N THR A 426 -10.30 -21.02 48.74
CA THR A 426 -8.96 -21.32 48.29
C THR A 426 -8.50 -22.69 48.76
N GLU A 427 -7.87 -23.44 47.85
CA GLU A 427 -7.33 -24.77 48.10
C GLU A 427 -5.92 -24.86 47.52
N THR A 428 -4.98 -25.40 48.28
CA THR A 428 -3.59 -25.60 47.85
C THR A 428 -3.12 -27.03 47.99
N ILE A 429 -2.18 -27.40 47.12
CA ILE A 429 -1.30 -28.55 47.29
C ILE A 429 0.13 -28.07 47.05
N PHE A 430 1.00 -28.19 48.05
CA PHE A 430 2.42 -27.84 47.95
C PHE A 430 3.31 -29.02 48.33
N TYR A 431 4.31 -29.28 47.50
CA TYR A 431 5.35 -30.27 47.77
C TYR A 431 6.43 -29.61 48.63
N GLN A 432 6.50 -29.97 49.92
CA GLN A 432 7.47 -29.40 50.86
C GLN A 432 8.78 -30.20 50.84
N ARG A 433 9.91 -29.50 50.67
CA ARG A 433 11.25 -30.09 50.63
C ARG A 433 12.15 -29.50 51.71
N GLU A 434 13.18 -30.24 52.09
CA GLU A 434 14.23 -29.73 52.98
C GLU A 434 14.99 -28.57 52.32
N SER A 435 15.31 -27.55 53.11
CA SER A 435 15.94 -26.31 52.67
C SER A 435 17.45 -26.43 52.39
N GLU A 436 18.09 -27.51 52.83
CA GLU A 436 19.53 -27.78 52.64
C GLU A 436 19.76 -29.27 52.29
N GLY A 437 20.79 -29.57 51.49
CA GLY A 437 21.16 -30.95 51.13
C GLY A 437 20.52 -31.46 49.82
N GLU A 438 20.10 -32.72 49.80
CA GLU A 438 19.56 -33.41 48.60
C GLU A 438 18.12 -32.99 48.21
N LEU A 439 17.57 -31.92 48.80
CA LEU A 439 16.19 -31.44 48.59
C LEU A 439 15.13 -32.54 48.78
N LYS A 440 15.26 -33.36 49.82
CA LYS A 440 14.34 -34.49 50.07
C LYS A 440 12.91 -33.99 50.32
N LEU A 441 11.93 -34.73 49.79
CA LEU A 441 10.50 -34.44 50.00
C LEU A 441 10.14 -34.75 51.46
N ILE A 442 9.72 -33.72 52.19
CA ILE A 442 9.22 -33.81 53.57
C ILE A 442 7.79 -34.36 53.55
N GLY A 443 6.96 -33.85 52.64
CA GLY A 443 5.57 -34.25 52.49
C GLY A 443 4.81 -33.36 51.52
N ILE A 444 3.53 -33.67 51.35
CA ILE A 444 2.58 -32.94 50.51
C ILE A 444 1.61 -32.22 51.45
N ASN A 445 1.72 -30.89 51.48
CA ASN A 445 0.88 -30.04 52.31
C ASN A 445 -0.38 -29.66 51.54
N LYS A 446 -1.55 -30.02 52.06
CA LYS A 446 -2.85 -29.67 51.49
C LYS A 446 -3.58 -28.74 52.45
N VAL A 447 -3.96 -27.55 51.99
CA VAL A 447 -4.59 -26.52 52.84
C VAL A 447 -5.83 -25.93 52.19
N LEU A 448 -6.87 -25.75 52.99
CA LEU A 448 -8.09 -25.01 52.68
C LEU A 448 -8.10 -23.71 53.47
N SER A 449 -8.50 -22.60 52.84
CA SER A 449 -8.69 -21.31 53.52
C SER A 449 -9.70 -20.42 52.78
N SER A 450 -10.04 -19.27 53.37
CA SER A 450 -10.86 -18.28 52.67
C SER A 450 -10.06 -17.48 51.63
N SER A 451 -8.82 -17.11 51.93
CA SER A 451 -7.92 -16.45 51.00
C SER A 451 -6.45 -16.80 51.26
N ILE A 452 -5.60 -16.53 50.27
CA ILE A 452 -4.17 -16.84 50.28
C ILE A 452 -3.40 -15.65 49.72
N LYS A 453 -2.23 -15.38 50.30
CA LYS A 453 -1.21 -14.51 49.73
C LYS A 453 0.06 -15.30 49.50
N LEU A 454 0.60 -15.20 48.29
CA LEU A 454 1.87 -15.78 47.88
C LEU A 454 2.85 -14.64 47.63
N LEU A 455 4.06 -14.74 48.18
CA LEU A 455 5.18 -13.87 47.82
C LEU A 455 6.15 -14.65 46.93
N LEU A 456 6.57 -14.00 45.84
CA LEU A 456 7.45 -14.59 44.85
C LEU A 456 8.76 -13.81 44.79
N GLU A 457 9.87 -14.54 44.82
CA GLU A 457 11.20 -14.02 44.50
C GLU A 457 11.75 -14.79 43.32
N GLN A 458 12.31 -14.08 42.33
CA GLN A 458 12.83 -14.71 41.11
C GLN A 458 11.83 -15.65 40.40
N ARG A 459 10.53 -15.35 40.53
CA ARG A 459 9.38 -16.12 40.00
C ARG A 459 9.13 -17.49 40.67
N GLU A 460 9.73 -17.73 41.82
CA GLU A 460 9.48 -18.87 42.69
C GLU A 460 8.69 -18.45 43.92
N ILE A 461 7.78 -19.31 44.39
CA ILE A 461 7.01 -19.06 45.62
C ILE A 461 7.96 -19.22 46.82
N VAL A 462 8.16 -18.15 47.59
CA VAL A 462 8.99 -18.14 48.79
C VAL A 462 8.14 -18.26 50.04
N ASP A 463 7.11 -17.41 50.16
CA ASP A 463 6.21 -17.38 51.30
C ASP A 463 4.76 -17.60 50.89
N VAL A 464 4.03 -18.30 51.75
CA VAL A 464 2.60 -18.54 51.62
C VAL A 464 1.90 -18.20 52.93
N PHE A 465 0.97 -17.25 52.87
CA PHE A 465 0.12 -16.86 53.99
C PHE A 465 -1.32 -17.29 53.72
N TYR A 466 -1.91 -17.99 54.69
CA TYR A 466 -3.30 -18.42 54.65
C TYR A 466 -4.14 -17.57 55.60
N TYR A 467 -5.31 -17.13 55.16
CA TYR A 467 -6.19 -16.28 55.96
C TYR A 467 -7.59 -16.86 56.07
N GLN A 468 -8.08 -16.86 57.33
CA GLN A 468 -9.42 -17.30 57.75
C GLN A 468 -9.75 -18.76 57.43
N ASN A 469 -10.41 -19.44 58.38
CA ASN A 469 -10.88 -20.83 58.22
C ASN A 469 -9.80 -21.77 57.67
N VAL A 470 -8.58 -21.67 58.19
CA VAL A 470 -7.42 -22.43 57.70
C VAL A 470 -7.50 -23.85 58.22
N ASP A 471 -7.61 -24.81 57.31
CA ASP A 471 -7.58 -26.25 57.59
C ASP A 471 -6.50 -26.90 56.73
N GLY A 472 -5.40 -27.32 57.34
CA GLY A 472 -4.20 -27.80 56.66
C GLY A 472 -3.73 -29.14 57.18
N THR A 473 -3.41 -30.06 56.27
CA THR A 473 -2.86 -31.38 56.61
C THR A 473 -1.61 -31.66 55.78
N LEU A 474 -0.53 -32.03 56.46
CA LEU A 474 0.71 -32.51 55.83
C LEU A 474 0.66 -34.04 55.70
N TYR A 475 0.62 -34.53 54.47
CA TYR A 475 0.64 -35.95 54.18
C TYR A 475 2.06 -36.41 53.83
N ARG A 476 2.47 -37.58 54.31
CA ARG A 476 3.62 -38.27 53.70
C ARG A 476 3.20 -38.74 52.32
N GLU A 477 4.16 -38.84 51.39
CA GLU A 477 3.87 -39.22 50.01
C GLU A 477 3.09 -40.55 49.90
N ILE A 478 3.43 -41.55 50.73
CA ILE A 478 2.76 -42.86 50.72
C ILE A 478 1.32 -42.84 51.25
N ASP A 479 0.97 -41.84 52.06
CA ASP A 479 -0.36 -41.75 52.69
C ASP A 479 -1.37 -41.04 51.78
N LEU A 480 -0.91 -40.31 50.76
CA LEU A 480 -1.76 -39.58 49.82
C LEU A 480 -1.81 -40.31 48.47
N PRO A 481 -2.95 -40.95 48.11
CA PRO A 481 -3.09 -41.63 46.83
C PRO A 481 -2.91 -40.63 45.68
N GLN A 482 -2.35 -41.09 44.55
CA GLN A 482 -2.06 -40.22 43.40
C GLN A 482 -3.29 -39.42 42.94
N SER A 483 -4.48 -40.02 42.97
CA SER A 483 -5.74 -39.36 42.60
C SER A 483 -6.12 -38.17 43.49
N ALA A 484 -5.56 -38.06 44.70
CA ALA A 484 -5.79 -36.97 45.65
C ALA A 484 -4.66 -35.93 45.66
N ARG A 485 -3.63 -36.10 44.82
CA ARG A 485 -2.50 -35.17 44.67
C ARG A 485 -2.78 -34.04 43.67
N GLU A 486 -3.95 -34.04 43.06
CA GLU A 486 -4.40 -33.04 42.09
C GLU A 486 -5.69 -32.40 42.59
N LEU A 487 -5.77 -31.08 42.48
CA LEU A 487 -6.99 -30.35 42.80
C LEU A 487 -8.02 -30.51 41.68
N SER A 488 -9.30 -30.47 42.04
CA SER A 488 -10.37 -30.48 41.03
C SER A 488 -10.22 -29.31 40.07
N GLY A 489 -10.08 -29.61 38.78
CA GLY A 489 -9.83 -28.63 37.71
C GLY A 489 -8.36 -28.45 37.33
N PHE A 490 -7.46 -29.22 37.94
CA PHE A 490 -6.05 -29.27 37.54
C PHE A 490 -5.93 -29.66 36.06
N GLN A 491 -5.20 -28.84 35.31
CA GLN A 491 -4.88 -29.10 33.92
C GLN A 491 -3.52 -28.47 33.59
N TRP A 492 -2.46 -29.27 33.57
CA TRP A 492 -1.17 -28.80 33.06
C TRP A 492 -1.17 -28.77 31.52
N ARG A 493 -0.79 -27.62 30.95
CA ARG A 493 -0.78 -27.38 29.49
C ARG A 493 0.60 -26.93 29.01
N GLY A 494 1.67 -27.45 29.64
CA GLY A 494 3.05 -27.11 29.28
C GLY A 494 3.43 -27.44 27.83
N ASP A 495 2.84 -28.49 27.25
CA ASP A 495 3.08 -28.86 25.84
C ASP A 495 2.56 -27.80 24.85
N GLU A 496 1.60 -26.96 25.27
CA GLU A 496 1.05 -25.86 24.47
C GLU A 496 1.86 -24.56 24.62
N GLN A 497 2.86 -24.54 25.50
CA GLN A 497 3.66 -23.34 25.77
C GLN A 497 4.40 -22.87 24.50
N ILE A 498 4.39 -21.55 24.32
CA ILE A 498 4.99 -20.88 23.17
C ILE A 498 6.38 -20.41 23.59
N LEU A 499 7.41 -21.13 23.14
CA LEU A 499 8.80 -20.91 23.55
C LEU A 499 9.56 -20.01 22.56
N SER A 500 9.06 -19.88 21.34
CA SER A 500 9.66 -19.12 20.27
C SER A 500 8.62 -18.49 19.34
N LYS A 501 9.05 -17.52 18.53
CA LYS A 501 8.20 -16.92 17.48
C LYS A 501 7.66 -17.93 16.47
N LYS A 502 8.36 -19.05 16.27
CA LYS A 502 7.90 -20.12 15.35
C LYS A 502 6.68 -20.84 15.91
N ASP A 503 6.60 -20.95 17.24
CA ASP A 503 5.53 -21.66 17.94
C ASP A 503 4.18 -20.94 17.87
N LEU A 504 4.19 -19.63 17.57
CA LEU A 504 2.97 -18.87 17.28
C LEU A 504 2.14 -19.53 16.18
N PHE A 505 2.79 -20.17 15.20
CA PHE A 505 2.11 -20.83 14.07
C PHE A 505 2.07 -22.36 14.19
N ARG A 506 2.35 -22.92 15.37
CA ARG A 506 2.36 -24.37 15.59
C ARG A 506 1.00 -24.99 15.22
N GLY A 507 1.00 -26.02 14.37
CA GLY A 507 -0.21 -26.69 13.89
C GLY A 507 -0.92 -26.00 12.72
N GLU A 508 -0.43 -24.84 12.24
CA GLU A 508 -1.00 -24.16 11.07
C GLU A 508 -0.27 -24.53 9.79
N ALA A 509 -1.03 -24.79 8.73
CA ALA A 509 -0.46 -24.94 7.40
C ALA A 509 0.04 -23.57 6.87
N PRO A 510 1.11 -23.55 6.07
CA PRO A 510 1.48 -22.35 5.33
C PRO A 510 0.29 -21.82 4.50
N PRO A 511 0.08 -20.49 4.47
CA PRO A 511 -1.05 -19.91 3.77
C PRO A 511 -0.91 -20.16 2.26
N LYS A 512 -1.97 -20.68 1.65
CA LYS A 512 -2.06 -20.82 0.19
C LYS A 512 -2.27 -19.43 -0.41
N LEU A 513 -1.22 -18.88 -1.00
CA LEU A 513 -1.28 -17.56 -1.64
C LEU A 513 -2.26 -17.58 -2.81
N ILE A 514 -3.07 -16.52 -2.89
CA ILE A 514 -4.01 -16.35 -4.01
C ILE A 514 -3.17 -16.06 -5.26
N LYS A 515 -3.44 -16.76 -6.36
CA LYS A 515 -2.83 -16.43 -7.66
C LYS A 515 -3.40 -15.09 -8.12
N ILE A 516 -2.60 -14.03 -8.05
CA ILE A 516 -2.99 -12.70 -8.49
C ILE A 516 -3.04 -12.71 -10.01
N LYS A 517 -4.23 -12.47 -10.57
CA LYS A 517 -4.38 -12.23 -12.00
C LYS A 517 -3.75 -10.88 -12.29
N GLY A 518 -2.67 -10.89 -13.07
CA GLY A 518 -2.03 -9.65 -13.52
C GLY A 518 -2.95 -8.88 -14.47
N LEU A 519 -2.57 -7.63 -14.73
CA LEU A 519 -3.13 -6.87 -15.85
C LEU A 519 -2.65 -7.47 -17.19
N PRO A 520 -3.33 -7.21 -18.32
CA PRO A 520 -2.73 -7.45 -19.63
C PRO A 520 -1.41 -6.67 -19.75
N LEU A 521 -0.45 -7.21 -20.50
CA LEU A 521 0.74 -6.43 -20.86
C LEU A 521 0.32 -5.27 -21.77
N PRO A 522 1.05 -4.14 -21.73
CA PRO A 522 0.81 -3.10 -22.71
C PRO A 522 0.98 -3.69 -24.11
N VAL A 523 0.12 -3.30 -25.03
CA VAL A 523 0.36 -3.60 -26.44
C VAL A 523 1.63 -2.84 -26.83
N GLU A 524 2.61 -3.55 -27.39
CA GLU A 524 3.77 -2.88 -27.98
C GLU A 524 3.25 -2.06 -29.16
N ASP A 525 3.47 -0.76 -29.08
CA ASP A 525 3.06 0.14 -30.15
C ASP A 525 4.01 -0.12 -31.32
N ASP A 526 3.48 -0.32 -32.53
CA ASP A 526 4.30 -0.37 -33.74
C ASP A 526 5.22 0.85 -33.79
N ASP A 527 6.41 0.71 -34.39
CA ASP A 527 7.34 1.83 -34.59
C ASP A 527 6.57 3.04 -35.16
N PHE A 528 6.97 4.26 -34.76
CA PHE A 528 6.30 5.49 -35.22
C PHE A 528 6.18 5.58 -36.74
N PHE A 529 7.16 5.00 -37.44
CA PHE A 529 7.12 4.75 -38.86
C PHE A 529 7.40 3.26 -39.07
N ASP A 530 6.35 2.45 -39.12
CA ASP A 530 6.49 1.06 -39.51
C ASP A 530 6.88 0.92 -41.00
N GLU A 531 7.23 -0.30 -41.41
CA GLU A 531 7.72 -0.59 -42.76
C GLU A 531 6.76 -0.12 -43.87
N GLU A 532 5.45 -0.30 -43.69
CA GLU A 532 4.45 0.12 -44.68
C GLU A 532 4.35 1.64 -44.77
N THR A 533 4.39 2.37 -43.65
CA THR A 533 4.42 3.84 -43.69
C THR A 533 5.72 4.35 -44.26
N VAL A 534 6.85 3.76 -43.89
CA VAL A 534 8.15 4.10 -44.47
C VAL A 534 8.09 3.93 -45.98
N LYS A 535 7.67 2.75 -46.45
CA LYS A 535 7.56 2.45 -47.88
C LYS A 535 6.63 3.41 -48.61
N ARG A 536 5.43 3.67 -48.09
CA ARG A 536 4.47 4.63 -48.67
C ARG A 536 5.05 6.05 -48.76
N LEU A 537 5.76 6.48 -47.72
CA LEU A 537 6.44 7.78 -47.69
C LEU A 537 7.64 7.83 -48.65
N GLU A 538 8.32 6.71 -48.87
CA GLU A 538 9.46 6.62 -49.78
C GLU A 538 9.07 6.54 -51.26
N GLU A 539 7.98 5.84 -51.57
CA GLU A 539 7.43 5.74 -52.93
C GLU A 539 6.82 7.06 -53.41
N ASN A 540 6.44 7.94 -52.48
CA ASN A 540 5.84 9.25 -52.75
C ASN A 540 6.73 10.40 -52.24
N LYS A 541 8.06 10.26 -52.36
CA LYS A 541 9.02 11.30 -51.97
C LYS A 541 8.76 12.57 -52.78
N SER A 542 8.46 13.66 -52.08
CA SER A 542 8.40 15.01 -52.65
C SER A 542 9.72 15.73 -52.40
N GLU A 543 10.36 16.26 -53.44
CA GLU A 543 11.62 17.01 -53.31
C GLU A 543 11.45 18.20 -52.36
N GLY A 544 12.24 18.24 -51.28
CA GLY A 544 12.21 19.31 -50.29
C GLY A 544 11.30 19.10 -49.06
N SER A 545 10.73 17.90 -48.86
CA SER A 545 10.09 17.53 -47.59
C SER A 545 11.11 17.40 -46.46
N ARG A 546 10.87 18.07 -45.34
CA ARG A 546 11.69 17.99 -44.12
C ARG A 546 11.36 16.76 -43.27
N LEU A 547 10.29 16.03 -43.62
CA LEU A 547 9.94 14.76 -42.99
C LEU A 547 11.07 13.73 -43.13
N LEU A 548 11.83 13.76 -44.25
CA LEU A 548 12.96 12.85 -44.46
C LEU A 548 14.17 13.15 -43.56
N GLU A 549 14.43 14.42 -43.22
CA GLU A 549 15.52 14.78 -42.29
C GLU A 549 15.23 14.21 -40.89
N GLN A 550 13.96 14.22 -40.47
CA GLN A 550 13.54 13.61 -39.20
C GLN A 550 13.57 12.08 -39.18
N LYS A 551 13.45 11.41 -40.33
CA LYS A 551 13.68 9.94 -40.43
C LYS A 551 15.13 9.55 -40.11
N LEU A 552 16.10 10.38 -40.51
CA LEU A 552 17.52 10.14 -40.24
C LEU A 552 17.82 10.27 -38.74
N GLU A 553 17.29 11.30 -38.09
CA GLU A 553 17.39 11.47 -36.63
C GLU A 553 16.75 10.29 -35.87
N ASP A 554 15.65 9.73 -36.37
CA ASP A 554 14.98 8.58 -35.74
C ASP A 554 15.75 7.27 -35.86
N ALA A 555 16.37 7.01 -37.02
CA ALA A 555 17.23 5.85 -37.22
C ALA A 555 18.46 5.91 -36.29
N GLU A 556 19.07 7.09 -36.16
CA GLU A 556 20.20 7.34 -35.25
C GLU A 556 19.80 7.21 -33.76
N LEU A 557 18.61 7.70 -33.39
CA LEU A 557 18.07 7.53 -32.03
C LEU A 557 17.72 6.06 -31.72
N LYS A 558 17.32 5.26 -32.73
CA LYS A 558 17.04 3.83 -32.57
C LYS A 558 18.33 3.05 -32.32
N GLU A 559 19.38 3.28 -33.10
CA GLU A 559 20.72 2.69 -32.85
C GLU A 559 21.24 3.05 -31.45
N THR A 560 21.10 4.31 -31.03
CA THR A 560 21.57 4.77 -29.71
C THR A 560 20.81 4.10 -28.55
N ASN A 561 19.49 3.89 -28.69
CA ASN A 561 18.67 3.25 -27.65
C ASN A 561 18.85 1.72 -27.60
N GLU A 562 19.10 1.07 -28.74
CA GLU A 562 19.45 -0.36 -28.79
C GLU A 562 20.84 -0.63 -28.17
N GLU A 563 21.81 0.27 -28.36
CA GLU A 563 23.11 0.22 -27.69
C GLU A 563 23.01 0.40 -26.17
N LEU A 564 22.13 1.29 -25.69
CA LEU A 564 21.88 1.47 -24.25
C LEU A 564 21.19 0.26 -23.59
N ASN A 565 20.36 -0.46 -24.35
CA ASN A 565 19.66 -1.66 -23.89
C ASN A 565 20.54 -2.93 -23.91
N THR A 566 21.71 -2.90 -24.55
CA THR A 566 22.64 -4.05 -24.63
C THR A 566 23.77 -4.02 -23.60
N ILE A 567 23.81 -3.03 -22.70
CA ILE A 567 24.81 -2.97 -21.60
C ILE A 567 24.37 -3.91 -20.46
N PRO A 568 25.14 -4.96 -20.11
CA PRO A 568 24.78 -5.85 -19.01
C PRO A 568 24.95 -5.17 -17.65
N ALA A 569 23.90 -5.18 -16.83
CA ALA A 569 23.95 -4.75 -15.43
C ALA A 569 24.73 -5.74 -14.56
N ASN A 570 26.07 -5.62 -14.48
CA ASN A 570 26.82 -5.83 -13.23
C ASN A 570 28.31 -5.49 -13.36
N LYS A 571 28.81 -4.62 -12.47
CA LYS A 571 29.97 -4.91 -11.59
C LYS A 571 30.15 -3.80 -10.55
N GLN A 572 30.00 -4.20 -9.29
CA GLN A 572 30.44 -3.46 -8.11
C GLN A 572 31.96 -3.22 -8.16
N GLY A 573 32.38 -2.01 -7.82
CA GLY A 573 33.77 -1.59 -7.60
C GLY A 573 33.85 -0.59 -6.45
N PRO A 574 35.02 -0.43 -5.79
CA PRO A 574 35.11 -0.47 -4.33
C PRO A 574 35.00 0.88 -3.61
N LYS A 575 34.43 0.82 -2.40
CA LYS A 575 34.40 1.91 -1.40
C LYS A 575 35.82 2.33 -0.98
N LYS A 576 36.18 3.60 -1.21
CA LYS A 576 37.28 4.29 -0.51
C LYS A 576 36.76 4.92 0.78
N LYS A 577 37.38 4.57 1.90
CA LYS A 577 37.31 5.27 3.20
C LYS A 577 38.17 6.55 3.14
N PRO A 578 37.83 7.59 3.92
CA PRO A 578 38.83 8.48 4.49
C PRO A 578 39.03 8.21 5.99
N LYS A 579 40.30 8.25 6.41
CA LYS A 579 40.75 8.28 7.81
C LYS A 579 40.81 9.73 8.32
N SER A 580 40.42 9.88 9.59
CA SER A 580 40.99 10.68 10.69
C SER A 580 41.53 12.09 10.44
N ASP A 581 41.08 13.03 11.28
CA ASP A 581 41.97 13.95 12.01
C ASP A 581 41.43 14.26 13.41
N LYS A 582 42.36 14.46 14.34
CA LYS A 582 42.18 14.64 15.79
C LYS A 582 42.11 16.13 16.18
N GLU A 583 41.39 16.34 17.28
CA GLU A 583 41.57 17.34 18.36
C GLU A 583 41.37 18.85 18.07
N LYS A 584 40.41 19.45 18.80
CA LYS A 584 40.72 20.32 19.96
C LYS A 584 39.47 20.65 20.80
N ASN A 585 39.71 20.73 22.12
CA ASN A 585 38.79 21.02 23.22
C ASN A 585 38.12 22.40 23.16
N ALA A 586 36.89 22.49 23.68
CA ALA A 586 36.48 23.56 24.61
C ALA A 586 35.25 23.14 25.42
N SER A 587 35.37 23.33 26.72
CA SER A 587 34.42 23.11 27.81
C SER A 587 33.21 24.05 27.80
N GLU A 588 32.03 23.60 28.22
CA GLU A 588 31.14 24.42 29.08
C GLU A 588 30.04 23.63 29.84
N LYS A 589 30.21 23.66 31.18
CA LYS A 589 29.24 23.70 32.31
C LYS A 589 27.85 23.04 32.18
N LYS A 590 27.73 21.88 32.84
CA LYS A 590 26.47 21.28 33.34
C LYS A 590 25.86 22.12 34.49
N LYS A 591 24.61 22.59 34.33
CA LYS A 591 23.72 22.93 35.45
C LYS A 591 22.93 21.68 35.86
N LYS A 592 23.19 21.17 37.07
CA LYS A 592 22.40 20.14 37.75
C LYS A 592 21.07 20.75 38.21
N ALA A 593 19.95 20.27 37.65
CA ALA A 593 18.64 20.42 38.29
C ALA A 593 18.43 19.21 39.22
N LYS A 594 18.18 19.48 40.51
CA LYS A 594 17.77 18.47 41.50
C LYS A 594 16.42 17.89 41.07
N LYS A 595 16.37 16.60 40.74
CA LYS A 595 15.13 15.83 40.70
C LYS A 595 14.77 15.48 42.14
N THR A 596 13.70 16.06 42.65
CA THR A 596 13.00 15.58 43.85
C THR A 596 12.44 14.20 43.55
N ALA A 597 12.71 13.22 44.43
CA ALA A 597 12.09 11.92 44.40
C ALA A 597 10.58 12.11 44.57
N PHE A 598 9.81 11.80 43.53
CA PHE A 598 8.37 11.64 43.63
C PHE A 598 8.13 10.17 43.93
N THR A 599 7.85 9.86 45.20
CA THR A 599 7.30 8.57 45.59
C THR A 599 5.86 8.52 45.11
N ASP A 600 5.58 7.60 44.20
CA ASP A 600 4.23 7.32 43.70
C ASP A 600 3.30 6.97 44.89
N PRO A 601 2.19 7.69 45.10
CA PRO A 601 1.24 7.37 46.17
C PRO A 601 0.51 6.02 45.98
N ASP A 602 0.62 5.35 44.81
CA ASP A 602 -0.05 4.07 44.52
C ASP A 602 0.61 2.80 45.11
N LEU A 603 1.79 2.93 45.74
CA LEU A 603 2.47 1.82 46.43
C LEU A 603 1.76 1.35 47.71
N SER A 604 0.74 2.08 48.19
CA SER A 604 0.01 1.77 49.42
C SER A 604 -1.32 1.02 49.21
N ARG A 605 -1.74 0.82 47.96
CA ARG A 605 -3.05 0.23 47.63
C ARG A 605 -2.97 -1.25 47.31
N THR A 606 -3.98 -2.01 47.73
CA THR A 606 -4.11 -3.44 47.42
C THR A 606 -4.58 -3.66 45.98
N ALA A 607 -4.23 -4.81 45.38
CA ALA A 607 -4.65 -5.16 44.02
C ALA A 607 -6.19 -5.11 43.82
N ARG A 608 -6.93 -5.45 44.88
CA ARG A 608 -8.39 -5.40 44.94
C ARG A 608 -8.93 -3.96 44.93
N GLU A 609 -8.23 -3.00 45.52
CA GLU A 609 -8.57 -1.57 45.47
C GLU A 609 -8.31 -0.98 44.08
N ARG A 610 -7.24 -1.42 43.42
CA ARG A 610 -6.94 -1.06 42.02
C ARG A 610 -8.02 -1.57 41.05
N ASP A 611 -8.56 -2.76 41.29
CA ASP A 611 -9.69 -3.29 40.51
C ASP A 611 -11.02 -2.56 40.82
N SER A 612 -11.27 -2.19 42.08
CA SER A 612 -12.55 -1.60 42.52
C SER A 612 -12.73 -0.10 42.26
N ILE A 613 -11.66 0.66 41.96
CA ILE A 613 -11.77 2.02 41.37
C ILE A 613 -12.40 1.97 39.95
N THR A 614 -12.56 0.78 39.36
CA THR A 614 -13.11 0.60 38.01
C THR A 614 -14.65 0.53 37.96
N VAL A 615 -15.36 0.75 39.08
CA VAL A 615 -16.83 0.88 39.08
C VAL A 615 -17.26 2.19 39.75
N THR A 616 -17.39 3.22 38.92
CA THR A 616 -18.09 4.51 39.16
C THR A 616 -17.40 5.58 40.01
N THR A 617 -16.76 6.54 39.34
CA THR A 617 -17.11 7.98 39.43
C THR A 617 -16.58 8.70 38.18
N LEU A 618 -17.37 8.72 37.11
CA LEU A 618 -17.46 9.92 36.27
C LEU A 618 -18.07 10.99 37.19
N ASP A 619 -17.22 11.67 37.94
CA ASP A 619 -17.70 12.67 38.88
C ASP A 619 -18.25 13.86 38.10
N ASN A 620 -19.52 14.08 38.33
CA ASN A 620 -20.39 15.03 37.66
C ASN A 620 -20.15 16.44 38.25
N GLN A 621 -18.88 16.84 38.36
CA GLN A 621 -18.47 18.10 39.01
C GLN A 621 -18.36 19.28 38.03
N LYS A 622 -18.34 19.07 36.71
CA LYS A 622 -18.34 20.18 35.73
C LYS A 622 -19.73 20.66 35.26
N VAL A 623 -20.81 20.05 35.72
CA VAL A 623 -22.19 20.45 35.35
C VAL A 623 -22.93 21.18 36.49
N LYS A 624 -22.45 21.13 37.74
CA LYS A 624 -23.06 21.90 38.85
C LYS A 624 -22.58 23.35 38.95
N ASP A 625 -21.35 23.66 38.54
CA ASP A 625 -20.82 25.02 38.63
C ASP A 625 -21.30 25.96 37.51
N SER A 626 -21.85 25.43 36.42
CA SER A 626 -22.44 26.22 35.33
C SER A 626 -23.92 26.56 35.53
N ILE A 627 -24.59 25.93 36.51
CA ILE A 627 -26.00 26.19 36.82
C ILE A 627 -26.15 27.19 38.00
N ASN A 628 -25.17 27.27 38.90
CA ASN A 628 -25.22 28.21 40.03
C ASN A 628 -24.67 29.63 39.72
N SER A 629 -23.98 29.84 38.59
CA SER A 629 -23.50 31.19 38.21
C SER A 629 -24.51 32.02 37.41
N LYS A 630 -25.68 31.47 37.05
CA LYS A 630 -26.75 32.18 36.32
C LYS A 630 -27.97 32.58 37.16
N LYS A 631 -27.96 32.40 38.48
CA LYS A 631 -29.09 32.76 39.36
C LYS A 631 -28.90 33.99 40.26
N ASN A 632 -27.74 34.67 40.24
CA ASN A 632 -27.49 35.89 41.01
C ASN A 632 -27.07 37.09 40.14
N LYS A 633 -27.81 37.34 39.05
CA LYS A 633 -27.87 38.65 38.36
C LYS A 633 -29.26 38.86 37.75
N ILE A 634 -30.25 39.03 38.64
CA ILE A 634 -31.36 40.01 38.53
C ILE A 634 -31.51 40.58 39.93
#